data_AF-A0A317CDJ6-F1
#
_entry.id   AF-A0A317CDJ6-F1
#
_cell.length_a   1.000
_cell.length_b   1.000
_cell.length_c   1.000
_cell.angle_alpha   90.00
_cell.angle_beta   90.00
_cell.angle_gamma   90.00
#
_symmetry.space_group_name_H-M   'P 1'
#
loop_
_entity.id
_entity.type
_entity.pdbx_description
1 polymer ?
#
loop_
_entity_poly.entity_id
_entity_poly.type
_entity_poly.pdbx_seq_one_letter_code
_entity_poly.pdbx_strand_id
1 'polypeptide(L)'
;MSNYIKYPRTHHLPWSPSVSSDDVRTTNTTHFVGRDIIVTEKMDGENTSLYCDHTHARSLDSRNHPSRDWLKRWHSTIAHDIPKGWRVCGENMYAQHSVAYQNLQSYFYGFSLWNAHNDCLSWAETEEWFELLGIYSPPVLYRGVWDEALLREIHIDERLVEGYVVRLADSFAYDEFKQSVAKWVRPNHVQTDQHWMQAEIVPNGLQVAKKETTS
;
A
#
# COMPACT_ATOMS: atom_id res chain seq x y z
N MET A 1 4.84 -24.88 -9.10
CA MET A 1 3.95 -23.77 -8.68
C MET A 1 4.81 -22.52 -8.58
N SER A 2 4.22 -21.32 -8.63
CA SER A 2 4.94 -20.07 -8.32
C SER A 2 5.39 -20.09 -6.86
N ASN A 3 6.62 -19.66 -6.57
CA ASN A 3 7.08 -19.40 -5.20
C ASN A 3 6.64 -18.02 -4.69
N TYR A 4 6.13 -17.16 -5.57
CA TYR A 4 5.65 -15.83 -5.24
C TYR A 4 4.20 -15.84 -4.76
N ILE A 5 3.92 -15.03 -3.74
CA ILE A 5 2.67 -14.97 -2.98
C ILE A 5 1.88 -13.72 -3.37
N LYS A 6 0.64 -13.93 -3.80
CA LYS A 6 -0.32 -12.86 -4.12
C LYS A 6 -0.65 -12.05 -2.86
N TYR A 7 -0.61 -10.72 -2.93
CA TYR A 7 -1.06 -9.90 -1.80
C TYR A 7 -2.56 -10.16 -1.53
N PRO A 8 -3.01 -10.33 -0.27
CA PRO A 8 -4.41 -10.56 0.05
C PRO A 8 -5.34 -9.43 -0.42
N ARG A 9 -6.65 -9.66 -0.40
CA ARG A 9 -7.63 -8.59 -0.67
C ARG A 9 -7.95 -7.93 0.67
N THR A 10 -7.61 -6.64 0.82
CA THR A 10 -8.02 -5.85 1.99
C THR A 10 -9.53 -5.66 2.00
N HIS A 11 -10.17 -6.02 3.10
CA HIS A 11 -11.60 -5.88 3.29
C HIS A 11 -11.96 -4.44 3.70
N HIS A 12 -13.18 -4.01 3.37
CA HIS A 12 -13.70 -2.70 3.76
C HIS A 12 -14.14 -2.66 5.21
N LEU A 13 -13.83 -1.57 5.92
CA LEU A 13 -14.40 -1.27 7.23
C LEU A 13 -15.93 -1.16 7.15
N PRO A 14 -16.67 -1.50 8.22
CA PRO A 14 -18.14 -1.50 8.20
C PRO A 14 -18.78 -0.17 7.75
N TRP A 15 -18.13 0.97 8.04
CA TRP A 15 -18.55 2.32 7.65
C TRP A 15 -17.89 2.86 6.37
N SER A 16 -17.19 2.03 5.59
CA SER A 16 -16.71 2.43 4.25
C SER A 16 -17.90 2.72 3.34
N PRO A 17 -17.98 3.91 2.70
CA PRO A 17 -19.10 4.26 1.83
C PRO A 17 -18.99 3.57 0.46
N SER A 18 -17.82 3.57 -0.19
CA SER A 18 -17.64 2.82 -1.42
C SER A 18 -17.50 1.33 -1.12
N VAL A 19 -18.41 0.55 -1.68
CA VAL A 19 -18.40 -0.92 -1.79
C VAL A 19 -19.08 -1.23 -3.12
N SER A 20 -18.29 -1.66 -4.10
CA SER A 20 -18.80 -2.25 -5.34
C SER A 20 -19.42 -3.63 -5.08
N SER A 21 -20.06 -4.24 -6.07
CA SER A 21 -20.58 -5.61 -5.96
C SER A 21 -19.52 -6.66 -5.60
N ASP A 22 -18.26 -6.37 -5.92
CA ASP A 22 -17.13 -7.29 -5.75
C ASP A 22 -16.33 -7.03 -4.46
N ASP A 23 -16.66 -5.97 -3.72
CA ASP A 23 -15.99 -5.58 -2.49
C ASP A 23 -16.52 -6.33 -1.27
N VAL A 24 -15.59 -6.81 -0.45
CA VAL A 24 -15.90 -7.56 0.78
C VAL A 24 -15.76 -6.62 1.97
N ARG A 25 -16.85 -6.38 2.71
CA ARG A 25 -16.80 -5.73 4.04
C ARG A 25 -16.33 -6.72 5.09
N THR A 26 -15.55 -6.26 6.07
CA THR A 26 -15.33 -7.02 7.31
C THR A 26 -16.63 -7.05 8.11
N THR A 27 -16.97 -8.21 8.68
CA THR A 27 -18.24 -8.44 9.40
C THR A 27 -18.33 -7.67 10.72
N ASN A 28 -17.20 -7.41 11.37
CA ASN A 28 -17.06 -6.57 12.56
C ASN A 28 -15.62 -6.03 12.67
N THR A 29 -15.36 -5.24 13.71
CA THR A 29 -14.04 -4.66 14.04
C THR A 29 -13.42 -5.26 15.31
N THR A 30 -13.98 -6.34 15.86
CA THR A 30 -13.59 -6.84 17.20
C THR A 30 -12.16 -7.32 17.29
N HIS A 31 -11.55 -7.71 16.16
CA HIS A 31 -10.16 -8.15 16.07
C HIS A 31 -9.13 -7.04 16.37
N PHE A 32 -9.52 -5.78 16.23
CA PHE A 32 -8.67 -4.63 16.57
C PHE A 32 -8.85 -4.13 18.01
N VAL A 33 -9.96 -4.48 18.69
CA VAL A 33 -10.31 -3.91 20.00
C VAL A 33 -9.23 -4.24 21.04
N GLY A 34 -8.68 -3.19 21.66
CA GLY A 34 -7.61 -3.31 22.65
C GLY A 34 -6.22 -3.64 22.08
N ARG A 35 -6.04 -3.56 20.74
CA ARG A 35 -4.76 -3.73 20.05
C ARG A 35 -4.25 -2.38 19.54
N ASP A 36 -2.93 -2.24 19.49
CA ASP A 36 -2.30 -1.13 18.77
C ASP A 36 -2.44 -1.31 17.25
N ILE A 37 -2.77 -0.21 16.60
CA ILE A 37 -2.98 -0.10 15.16
C ILE A 37 -2.16 1.03 14.56
N ILE A 38 -2.01 0.95 13.24
CA ILE A 38 -1.48 2.00 12.39
C ILE A 38 -2.55 2.30 11.35
N VAL A 39 -2.85 3.59 11.18
CA VAL A 39 -3.65 4.08 10.06
C VAL A 39 -2.76 4.86 9.13
N THR A 40 -2.74 4.51 7.85
CA THR A 40 -2.05 5.28 6.80
C THR A 40 -3.05 5.79 5.78
N GLU A 41 -2.68 6.82 5.03
CA GLU A 41 -3.35 7.14 3.78
C GLU A 41 -3.39 5.90 2.86
N LYS A 42 -4.52 5.73 2.16
CA LYS A 42 -4.60 4.79 1.05
C LYS A 42 -4.22 5.52 -0.23
N MET A 43 -3.04 5.20 -0.72
CA MET A 43 -2.56 5.66 -2.03
C MET A 43 -3.34 4.95 -3.15
N ASP A 44 -3.56 5.66 -4.26
CA ASP A 44 -4.24 5.18 -5.47
C ASP A 44 -3.24 4.95 -6.60
N GLY A 45 -2.81 3.69 -6.77
CA GLY A 45 -1.85 3.26 -7.78
C GLY A 45 -1.98 1.77 -8.06
N GLU A 46 -0.85 1.10 -8.31
CA GLU A 46 -0.81 -0.33 -8.56
C GLU A 46 -0.07 -1.10 -7.45
N ASN A 47 -0.84 -1.80 -6.60
CA ASN A 47 -0.34 -2.79 -5.65
C ASN A 47 0.70 -3.74 -6.28
N THR A 48 1.92 -3.71 -5.76
CA THR A 48 3.08 -4.44 -6.27
C THR A 48 3.88 -5.07 -5.13
N SER A 49 4.38 -6.28 -5.36
CA SER A 49 5.27 -7.02 -4.46
C SER A 49 6.66 -7.14 -5.09
N LEU A 50 7.70 -6.94 -4.26
CA LEU A 50 9.12 -6.96 -4.61
C LEU A 50 9.82 -8.05 -3.80
N TYR A 51 10.58 -8.91 -4.47
CA TYR A 51 11.40 -9.99 -3.90
C TYR A 51 12.87 -9.74 -4.27
N CYS A 52 13.79 -10.55 -3.77
CA CYS A 52 15.20 -10.44 -4.17
C CYS A 52 15.48 -10.71 -5.65
N ASP A 53 14.58 -11.42 -6.33
CA ASP A 53 14.73 -11.94 -7.70
C ASP A 53 13.56 -11.60 -8.63
N HIS A 54 12.50 -10.96 -8.12
CA HIS A 54 11.25 -10.80 -8.87
C HIS A 54 10.39 -9.61 -8.42
N THR A 55 9.50 -9.15 -9.30
CA THR A 55 8.43 -8.20 -9.00
C THR A 55 7.13 -8.61 -9.66
N HIS A 56 6.00 -8.52 -8.96
CA HIS A 56 4.68 -8.74 -9.55
C HIS A 56 3.65 -7.75 -9.01
N ALA A 57 2.72 -7.31 -9.86
CA ALA A 57 1.51 -6.61 -9.41
C ALA A 57 0.64 -7.56 -8.54
N ARG A 58 -0.50 -7.11 -8.01
CA ARG A 58 -1.35 -7.96 -7.16
C ARG A 58 -1.72 -9.31 -7.79
N SER A 59 -1.86 -9.40 -9.11
CA SER A 59 -2.00 -10.69 -9.79
C SER A 59 -0.66 -11.20 -10.33
N LEU A 60 -0.40 -12.49 -10.10
CA LEU A 60 0.85 -13.17 -10.50
C LEU A 60 0.97 -13.34 -12.03
N ASP A 61 -0.15 -13.21 -12.74
CA ASP A 61 -0.32 -13.34 -14.19
C ASP A 61 -0.44 -11.98 -14.92
N SER A 62 -0.26 -10.87 -14.20
CA SER A 62 -0.33 -9.52 -14.78
C SER A 62 0.69 -9.32 -15.91
N ARG A 63 0.18 -9.11 -17.13
CA ARG A 63 0.99 -8.80 -18.34
C ARG A 63 1.91 -7.60 -18.10
N ASN A 64 3.07 -7.58 -18.75
CA ASN A 64 3.97 -6.42 -18.74
C ASN A 64 3.24 -5.14 -19.19
N HIS A 65 3.52 -4.02 -18.52
CA HIS A 65 2.96 -2.71 -18.79
C HIS A 65 4.02 -1.62 -18.55
N PRO A 66 4.18 -0.59 -19.41
CA PRO A 66 5.28 0.37 -19.29
C PRO A 66 5.28 1.18 -17.99
N SER A 67 4.14 1.33 -17.31
CA SER A 67 4.06 1.98 -15.99
C SER A 67 4.88 1.29 -14.90
N ARG A 68 5.36 0.05 -15.14
CA ARG A 68 6.21 -0.71 -14.22
C ARG A 68 7.70 -0.57 -14.52
N ASP A 69 8.09 0.10 -15.60
CA ASP A 69 9.49 0.14 -16.03
C ASP A 69 10.35 1.09 -15.20
N TRP A 70 9.77 2.12 -14.57
CA TRP A 70 10.44 2.85 -13.50
C TRP A 70 10.70 1.93 -12.30
N LEU A 71 9.65 1.24 -11.83
CA LEU A 71 9.72 0.40 -10.64
C LEU A 71 10.72 -0.75 -10.79
N LYS A 72 10.75 -1.44 -11.93
CA LYS A 72 11.72 -2.51 -12.20
C LYS A 72 13.17 -2.02 -12.16
N ARG A 73 13.44 -0.81 -12.68
CA ARG A 73 14.79 -0.21 -12.66
C ARG A 73 15.20 0.19 -11.26
N TRP A 74 14.32 0.85 -10.50
CA TRP A 74 14.58 1.19 -9.10
C TRP A 74 14.71 -0.06 -8.21
N HIS A 75 13.82 -1.04 -8.37
CA HIS A 75 13.91 -2.33 -7.67
C HIS A 75 15.25 -3.01 -7.89
N SER A 76 15.80 -2.98 -9.11
CA SER A 76 17.11 -3.60 -9.41
C SER A 76 18.29 -3.01 -8.61
N THR A 77 18.16 -1.81 -8.03
CA THR A 77 19.20 -1.22 -7.18
C THR A 77 19.14 -1.67 -5.72
N ILE A 78 17.97 -2.15 -5.25
CA ILE A 78 17.74 -2.60 -3.86
C ILE A 78 17.43 -4.11 -3.75
N ALA A 79 17.21 -4.81 -4.87
CA ALA A 79 16.75 -6.19 -4.89
C ALA A 79 17.68 -7.13 -4.10
N HIS A 80 18.99 -6.93 -4.19
CA HIS A 80 19.97 -7.74 -3.47
C HIS A 80 19.96 -7.58 -1.94
N ASP A 81 19.38 -6.48 -1.44
CA ASP A 81 19.27 -6.19 0.00
C ASP A 81 17.99 -6.79 0.62
N ILE A 82 17.01 -7.15 -0.22
CA ILE A 82 15.81 -7.89 0.21
C ILE A 82 16.24 -9.32 0.54
N PRO A 83 16.01 -9.85 1.77
CA PRO A 83 16.43 -11.21 2.10
C PRO A 83 15.69 -12.28 1.27
N LYS A 84 16.36 -13.41 1.02
CA LYS A 84 15.77 -14.50 0.24
C LYS A 84 14.47 -15.03 0.89
N GLY A 85 13.40 -15.10 0.10
CA GLY A 85 12.08 -15.53 0.55
C GLY A 85 11.25 -14.45 1.23
N TRP A 86 11.82 -13.26 1.47
CA TRP A 86 11.07 -12.10 1.95
C TRP A 86 10.44 -11.36 0.77
N ARG A 87 9.45 -10.51 1.08
CA ARG A 87 8.87 -9.58 0.10
C ARG A 87 8.48 -8.25 0.73
N VAL A 88 8.75 -7.17 -0.01
CA VAL A 88 8.15 -5.85 0.22
C VAL A 88 6.83 -5.80 -0.56
N CYS A 89 5.73 -5.43 0.09
CA CYS A 89 4.48 -5.09 -0.60
C CYS A 89 4.21 -3.59 -0.43
N GLY A 90 3.94 -2.92 -1.56
CA GLY A 90 3.73 -1.49 -1.64
C GLY A 90 2.90 -1.09 -2.86
N GLU A 91 2.70 0.20 -3.04
CA GLU A 91 1.93 0.77 -4.15
C GLU A 91 2.89 1.41 -5.17
N ASN A 92 2.79 0.98 -6.44
CA ASN A 92 3.46 1.63 -7.57
C ASN A 92 2.64 2.85 -8.00
N MET A 93 3.18 4.03 -7.74
CA MET A 93 2.55 5.32 -7.98
C MET A 93 3.03 5.98 -9.28
N TYR A 94 3.72 5.26 -10.17
CA TYR A 94 4.25 5.87 -11.39
C TYR A 94 3.14 6.42 -12.30
N ALA A 95 2.13 5.60 -12.63
CA ALA A 95 1.00 6.05 -13.45
C ALA A 95 -0.10 6.69 -12.59
N GLN A 96 -0.70 7.75 -13.10
CA GLN A 96 -1.91 8.34 -12.54
C GLN A 96 -3.09 7.37 -12.69
N HIS A 97 -3.84 7.16 -11.61
CA HIS A 97 -5.09 6.41 -11.59
C HIS A 97 -6.29 7.38 -11.45
N SER A 98 -7.11 7.26 -10.40
CA SER A 98 -8.24 8.16 -10.12
C SER A 98 -7.81 9.46 -9.42
N VAL A 99 -6.64 9.45 -8.79
CA VAL A 99 -6.01 10.59 -8.11
C VAL A 99 -4.75 11.01 -8.87
N ALA A 100 -4.64 12.31 -9.15
CA ALA A 100 -3.45 12.94 -9.73
C ALA A 100 -2.54 13.47 -8.63
N TYR A 101 -1.42 12.78 -8.37
CA TYR A 101 -0.44 13.21 -7.39
C TYR A 101 0.58 14.13 -8.04
N GLN A 102 0.96 15.21 -7.35
CA GLN A 102 1.91 16.22 -7.87
C GLN A 102 3.22 16.29 -7.06
N ASN A 103 3.23 15.75 -5.84
CA ASN A 103 4.29 15.94 -4.85
C ASN A 103 4.63 14.63 -4.11
N LEU A 104 4.83 13.54 -4.85
CA LEU A 104 5.28 12.26 -4.29
C LEU A 104 6.78 12.28 -3.93
N GLN A 105 7.17 11.64 -2.84
CA GLN A 105 8.58 11.46 -2.45
C GLN A 105 9.28 10.40 -3.31
N SER A 106 8.52 9.39 -3.77
CA SER A 106 8.97 8.31 -4.64
C SER A 106 7.79 7.80 -5.47
N TYR A 107 8.05 7.06 -6.54
CA TYR A 107 7.01 6.31 -7.26
C TYR A 107 6.71 4.93 -6.64
N PHE A 108 7.35 4.57 -5.53
CA PHE A 108 6.97 3.39 -4.75
C PHE A 108 6.83 3.72 -3.27
N TYR A 109 5.72 3.26 -2.69
CA TYR A 109 5.40 3.44 -1.28
C TYR A 109 5.11 2.09 -0.61
N GLY A 110 5.96 1.65 0.32
CA GLY A 110 5.80 0.37 1.03
C GLY A 110 4.75 0.44 2.13
N PHE A 111 3.93 -0.61 2.31
CA PHE A 111 2.96 -0.68 3.42
C PHE A 111 3.02 -1.99 4.23
N SER A 112 3.77 -3.01 3.76
CA SER A 112 4.07 -4.20 4.57
C SER A 112 5.33 -4.89 4.09
N LEU A 113 6.06 -5.49 5.03
CA LEU A 113 7.16 -6.42 4.76
C LEU A 113 6.78 -7.80 5.29
N TRP A 114 7.12 -8.84 4.53
CA TRP A 114 6.80 -10.22 4.88
C TRP A 114 8.06 -11.07 4.85
N ASN A 115 8.22 -11.90 5.89
CA ASN A 115 9.39 -12.77 6.05
C ASN A 115 9.27 -14.09 5.25
N ALA A 116 10.31 -14.91 5.31
CA ALA A 116 10.36 -16.24 4.66
C ALA A 116 9.38 -17.28 5.25
N HIS A 117 8.80 -17.03 6.43
CA HIS A 117 7.73 -17.84 7.04
C HIS A 117 6.33 -17.41 6.59
N ASN A 118 6.24 -16.35 5.78
CA ASN A 118 5.00 -15.70 5.35
C ASN A 118 4.24 -14.97 6.47
N ASP A 119 4.94 -14.50 7.49
CA ASP A 119 4.39 -13.57 8.48
C ASP A 119 4.65 -12.13 8.02
N CYS A 120 3.67 -11.26 8.23
CA CYS A 120 3.82 -9.81 8.11
C CYS A 120 4.58 -9.33 9.34
N LEU A 121 5.67 -8.59 9.16
CA LEU A 121 6.41 -8.00 10.26
C LEU A 121 5.56 -6.96 11.01
N SER A 122 5.95 -6.66 12.26
CA SER A 122 5.39 -5.50 12.96
C SER A 122 5.65 -4.22 12.18
N TRP A 123 4.87 -3.17 12.45
CA TRP A 123 5.06 -1.88 11.80
C TRP A 123 6.42 -1.26 12.17
N ALA A 124 6.89 -1.43 13.41
CA ALA A 124 8.21 -0.94 13.82
C ALA A 124 9.33 -1.58 12.99
N GLU A 125 9.38 -2.91 12.89
CA GLU A 125 10.33 -3.61 12.02
C GLU A 125 10.13 -3.23 10.54
N THR A 126 8.89 -3.01 10.10
CA THR A 126 8.59 -2.57 8.72
C THR A 126 9.20 -1.19 8.45
N GLU A 127 9.13 -0.24 9.40
CA GLU A 127 9.74 1.09 9.31
C GLU A 127 11.27 1.01 9.29
N GLU A 128 11.89 0.20 10.16
CA GLU A 128 13.34 -0.02 10.17
C GLU A 128 13.85 -0.56 8.83
N TRP A 129 13.17 -1.56 8.26
CA TRP A 129 13.51 -2.10 6.94
C TRP A 129 13.25 -1.12 5.79
N PHE A 130 12.23 -0.26 5.91
CA PHE A 130 11.98 0.78 4.92
C PHE A 130 13.07 1.85 4.94
N GLU A 131 13.57 2.25 6.11
CA GLU A 131 14.72 3.14 6.23
C GLU A 131 15.98 2.51 5.60
N LEU A 132 16.29 1.24 5.94
CA LEU A 132 17.42 0.51 5.37
C LEU A 132 17.38 0.38 3.84
N LEU A 133 16.19 0.18 3.26
CA LEU A 133 15.97 0.00 1.82
C LEU A 133 15.71 1.32 1.05
N GLY A 134 15.68 2.48 1.74
CA GLY A 134 15.34 3.77 1.13
C GLY A 134 13.91 3.84 0.59
N ILE A 135 12.96 3.19 1.26
CA ILE A 135 11.55 3.10 0.90
C ILE A 135 10.74 4.06 1.77
N TYR A 136 9.82 4.81 1.16
CA TYR A 136 8.87 5.63 1.90
C TYR A 136 7.60 4.82 2.23
N SER A 137 7.03 5.00 3.43
CA SER A 137 5.68 4.55 3.74
C SER A 137 4.64 5.59 3.34
N PRO A 138 3.38 5.20 3.03
CA PRO A 138 2.29 6.16 2.93
C PRO A 138 2.16 6.97 4.23
N PRO A 139 1.73 8.25 4.17
CA PRO A 139 1.61 9.09 5.36
C PRO A 139 0.79 8.41 6.48
N VAL A 140 1.36 8.38 7.69
CA VAL A 140 0.71 7.84 8.88
C VAL A 140 -0.26 8.87 9.44
N LEU A 141 -1.54 8.53 9.47
CA LEU A 141 -2.64 9.36 9.99
C LEU A 141 -2.86 9.13 11.49
N TYR A 142 -2.60 7.92 11.98
CA TYR A 142 -2.77 7.55 13.39
C TYR A 142 -1.87 6.38 13.80
N ARG A 143 -1.39 6.39 15.04
CA ARG A 143 -0.72 5.27 15.74
C ARG A 143 -1.23 5.21 17.18
N GLY A 144 -1.65 4.03 17.62
CA GLY A 144 -2.09 3.79 19.00
C GLY A 144 -3.17 2.72 19.09
N VAL A 145 -3.74 2.54 20.28
CA VAL A 145 -4.80 1.56 20.54
C VAL A 145 -6.06 1.87 19.75
N TRP A 146 -6.69 0.85 19.16
CA TRP A 146 -7.94 0.99 18.41
C TRP A 146 -9.02 1.80 19.15
N ASP A 147 -9.42 2.91 18.51
CA ASP A 147 -10.61 3.70 18.85
C ASP A 147 -11.46 3.88 17.59
N GLU A 148 -12.62 3.22 17.55
CA GLU A 148 -13.53 3.28 16.40
C GLU A 148 -14.15 4.67 16.20
N ALA A 149 -14.37 5.45 17.27
CA ALA A 149 -14.93 6.80 17.16
C ALA A 149 -13.90 7.72 16.50
N LEU A 150 -12.66 7.70 16.98
CA LEU A 150 -11.55 8.47 16.40
C LEU A 150 -11.33 8.10 14.93
N LEU A 151 -11.33 6.80 14.59
CA LEU A 151 -11.15 6.34 13.20
C LEU A 151 -12.29 6.77 12.26
N ARG A 152 -13.52 6.90 12.77
CA ARG A 152 -14.65 7.45 12.01
C ARG A 152 -14.56 8.96 11.81
N GLU A 153 -13.81 9.66 12.67
CA GLU A 153 -13.54 11.10 12.59
C GLU A 153 -12.26 11.45 11.82
N ILE A 154 -11.54 10.47 11.27
CA ILE A 154 -10.41 10.73 10.35
C ILE A 154 -10.94 11.38 9.06
N HIS A 155 -10.73 12.69 8.97
CA HIS A 155 -11.01 13.47 7.77
C HIS A 155 -9.81 13.38 6.83
N ILE A 156 -9.99 12.74 5.67
CA ILE A 156 -9.04 12.85 4.56
C ILE A 156 -9.53 13.90 3.57
N ASP A 157 -8.60 14.57 2.88
CA ASP A 157 -8.97 15.38 1.73
C ASP A 157 -9.30 14.45 0.55
N GLU A 158 -10.61 14.24 0.33
CA GLU A 158 -11.10 13.78 -0.96
C GLU A 158 -10.62 14.71 -2.08
N ARG A 159 -10.58 14.23 -3.33
CA ARG A 159 -9.61 14.64 -4.35
C ARG A 159 -8.24 14.02 -4.06
N LEU A 160 -7.49 14.51 -3.07
CA LEU A 160 -6.06 14.20 -2.86
C LEU A 160 -5.76 12.77 -2.38
N VAL A 161 -6.66 12.15 -1.62
CA VAL A 161 -6.47 10.81 -1.06
C VAL A 161 -7.72 9.97 -1.31
N GLU A 162 -7.55 8.69 -1.66
CA GLU A 162 -8.67 7.77 -1.91
C GLU A 162 -9.40 7.35 -0.62
N GLY A 163 -8.63 7.13 0.44
CA GLY A 163 -9.09 6.44 1.63
C GLY A 163 -8.02 6.37 2.70
N TYR A 164 -8.20 5.45 3.64
CA TYR A 164 -7.17 5.06 4.59
C TYR A 164 -7.12 3.54 4.76
N VAL A 165 -5.96 3.02 5.14
CA VAL A 165 -5.75 1.61 5.50
C VAL A 165 -5.46 1.54 6.99
N VAL A 166 -6.14 0.64 7.69
CA VAL A 166 -5.84 0.29 9.08
C VAL A 166 -5.17 -1.08 9.08
N ARG A 167 -4.04 -1.20 9.78
CA ARG A 167 -3.42 -2.49 10.10
C ARG A 167 -3.12 -2.60 11.59
N LEU A 168 -3.03 -3.83 12.11
CA LEU A 168 -2.37 -4.09 13.38
C LEU A 168 -0.92 -3.58 13.34
N ALA A 169 -0.47 -2.99 14.46
CA ALA A 169 0.91 -2.56 14.65
C ALA A 169 1.84 -3.77 14.88
N ASP A 170 1.34 -4.83 15.53
CA ASP A 170 2.06 -6.09 15.70
C ASP A 170 2.27 -6.85 14.38
N SER A 171 3.14 -7.86 14.43
CA SER A 171 3.24 -8.88 13.38
C SER A 171 1.99 -9.79 13.37
N PHE A 172 1.71 -10.40 12.22
CA PHE A 172 0.59 -11.33 12.06
C PHE A 172 0.83 -12.32 10.91
N ALA A 173 0.27 -13.52 11.01
CA ALA A 173 0.40 -14.54 9.97
C ALA A 173 -0.46 -14.19 8.74
N TYR A 174 -0.07 -14.69 7.56
CA TYR A 174 -0.79 -14.42 6.31
C TYR A 174 -2.29 -14.78 6.33
N ASP A 175 -2.66 -15.88 6.98
CA ASP A 175 -4.06 -16.32 7.08
C ASP A 175 -4.89 -15.43 8.03
N GLU A 176 -4.22 -14.66 8.89
CA GLU A 176 -4.85 -13.69 9.79
C GLU A 176 -5.11 -12.33 9.11
N PHE A 177 -4.57 -12.09 7.90
CA PHE A 177 -4.63 -10.78 7.22
C PHE A 177 -6.03 -10.14 7.21
N LYS A 178 -7.09 -10.93 7.01
CA LYS A 178 -8.49 -10.45 6.98
C LYS A 178 -9.00 -9.87 8.31
N GLN A 179 -8.35 -10.25 9.42
CA GLN A 179 -8.59 -9.78 10.79
C GLN A 179 -7.60 -8.67 11.16
N SER A 180 -6.44 -8.64 10.49
CA SER A 180 -5.33 -7.72 10.79
C SER A 180 -5.27 -6.45 9.94
N VAL A 181 -5.95 -6.41 8.78
CA VAL A 181 -5.91 -5.27 7.84
C VAL A 181 -7.28 -4.98 7.23
N ALA A 182 -7.71 -3.72 7.29
CA ALA A 182 -8.95 -3.23 6.70
C ALA A 182 -8.75 -1.86 6.01
N LYS A 183 -9.66 -1.45 5.12
CA LYS A 183 -9.62 -0.16 4.41
C LYS A 183 -10.92 0.62 4.54
N TRP A 184 -10.84 1.95 4.59
CA TRP A 184 -11.94 2.85 4.30
C TRP A 184 -11.67 3.52 2.95
N VAL A 185 -12.69 3.61 2.08
CA VAL A 185 -12.57 4.18 0.73
C VAL A 185 -13.72 5.14 0.48
N ARG A 186 -13.39 6.36 0.01
CA ARG A 186 -14.34 7.45 -0.22
C ARG A 186 -15.45 7.09 -1.23
N PRO A 187 -16.63 7.73 -1.18
CA PRO A 187 -17.72 7.47 -2.13
C PRO A 187 -17.26 7.71 -3.58
N ASN A 188 -17.87 7.01 -4.54
CA ASN A 188 -17.63 7.19 -5.98
C ASN A 188 -16.17 7.02 -6.45
N HIS A 189 -15.27 6.45 -5.64
CA HIS A 189 -14.02 5.90 -6.15
C HIS A 189 -14.33 4.66 -7.00
N VAL A 190 -14.56 4.88 -8.30
CA VAL A 190 -14.69 3.83 -9.30
C VAL A 190 -13.29 3.52 -9.81
N GLN A 191 -12.71 2.39 -9.38
CA GLN A 191 -11.57 1.81 -10.07
C GLN A 191 -12.00 1.41 -11.48
N THR A 192 -11.72 2.25 -12.47
CA THR A 192 -11.85 1.89 -13.89
C THR A 192 -10.66 1.02 -14.30
N ASP A 193 -10.49 -0.10 -13.60
CA ASP A 193 -9.34 -1.02 -13.71
C ASP A 193 -9.07 -1.53 -15.13
N GLN A 194 -10.11 -1.60 -15.97
CA GLN A 194 -9.97 -1.98 -17.38
C GLN A 194 -9.59 -0.83 -18.31
N HIS A 195 -9.81 0.43 -17.91
CA HIS A 195 -9.53 1.60 -18.75
C HIS A 195 -8.14 2.19 -18.51
N TRP A 196 -7.60 2.23 -17.29
CA TRP A 196 -6.29 2.86 -17.07
C TRP A 196 -5.14 2.11 -17.77
N MET A 197 -5.18 0.77 -17.84
CA MET A 197 -4.21 -0.06 -18.58
C MET A 197 -4.32 0.08 -20.12
N GLN A 198 -5.33 0.79 -20.63
CA GLN A 198 -5.54 1.05 -22.06
C GLN A 198 -5.48 2.55 -22.39
N ALA A 199 -5.47 3.41 -21.38
CA ALA A 199 -5.34 4.84 -21.52
C ALA A 199 -3.88 5.26 -21.74
N GLU A 200 -3.67 6.52 -22.10
CA GLU A 200 -2.34 7.11 -22.13
C GLU A 200 -1.74 7.14 -20.73
N ILE A 201 -0.49 6.69 -20.60
CA ILE A 201 0.20 6.65 -19.31
C ILE A 201 0.66 8.06 -18.96
N VAL A 202 -0.10 8.73 -18.10
CA VAL A 202 0.28 10.00 -17.48
C VAL A 202 1.09 9.70 -16.21
N PRO A 203 2.36 10.11 -16.10
CA PRO A 203 3.11 9.94 -14.86
C PRO A 203 2.65 10.90 -13.77
N ASN A 204 2.59 10.45 -12.52
CA ASN A 204 2.40 11.35 -11.37
C ASN A 204 3.62 12.28 -11.18
N GLY A 205 3.47 13.37 -10.43
CA GLY A 205 4.55 14.29 -10.09
C GLY A 205 5.33 13.86 -8.84
N LEU A 206 6.67 13.90 -8.93
CA LEU A 206 7.58 13.83 -7.79
C LEU A 206 7.84 15.23 -7.19
N GLN A 207 8.15 15.29 -5.91
CA GLN A 207 8.62 16.50 -5.24
C GLN A 207 9.88 17.03 -5.92
N VAL A 208 9.86 18.30 -6.32
CA VAL A 208 11.05 18.98 -6.80
C VAL A 208 12.00 19.16 -5.62
N ALA A 209 13.19 18.57 -5.70
CA ALA A 209 14.24 18.80 -4.71
C ALA A 209 14.49 20.30 -4.56
N LYS A 210 14.28 20.84 -3.35
CA LYS A 210 14.67 22.21 -3.03
C LYS A 210 16.18 22.31 -3.24
N LYS A 211 16.61 23.05 -4.27
CA LYS A 211 18.01 23.49 -4.34
C LYS A 211 18.25 24.33 -3.09
N GLU A 212 19.12 23.85 -2.21
CA GLU A 212 19.63 24.68 -1.12
C GLU A 212 20.39 25.84 -1.76
N THR A 213 19.80 27.04 -1.68
CA THR A 213 20.47 28.27 -2.06
C THR A 213 21.50 28.57 -0.97
N THR A 214 22.70 28.01 -1.11
CA THR A 214 23.84 28.38 -0.28
C THR A 214 24.02 29.90 -0.39
N SER A 215 23.86 30.57 0.75
CA SER A 215 24.01 32.03 0.89
C SER A 215 25.40 32.36 1.42
#